data_AF-A0A4U9HRT3-F1
#
_entry.id   AF-A0A4U9HRT3-F1
#
_cell.length_a   1.000
_cell.length_b   1.000
_cell.length_c   1.000
_cell.angle_alpha   90.00
_cell.angle_beta   90.00
_cell.angle_gamma   90.00
#
_symmetry.space_group_name_H-M   'P 1'
#
loop_
_entity.id
_entity.type
_entity.pdbx_description
1 polymer ?
#
loop_
_entity_poly.entity_id
_entity_poly.type
_entity_poly.pdbx_seq_one_letter_code
_entity_poly.pdbx_strand_id
1 'polypeptide(L)'
;MSYQSDIHPRHSAWQKLRHTLSIISHEPANLLAVLLLGLFSWIILAPVISVLLNALLVQSGDEGRTGATEGTFTAYYLLRTLSSRMSDLLLWTPLLNTLAVALSTVAISLVVGIVLAWLVNRTDIAGRKWFATLLIVPFMLPSWTFALAWSTLF
;
A
#
# COMPACT_ATOMS: atom_id res chain seq x y z
N MET A 1 -16.95 -3.39 -57.99
CA MET A 1 -16.86 -2.71 -56.67
C MET A 1 -16.51 -3.77 -55.63
N SER A 2 -15.24 -3.87 -55.25
CA SER A 2 -14.77 -4.79 -54.22
C SER A 2 -13.80 -4.02 -53.32
N TYR A 3 -14.29 -3.75 -52.12
CA TYR A 3 -13.62 -3.00 -51.05
C TYR A 3 -12.40 -3.81 -50.57
N GLN A 4 -11.18 -3.36 -50.86
CA GLN A 4 -9.98 -3.93 -50.23
C GLN A 4 -9.92 -3.42 -48.80
N SER A 5 -10.08 -4.35 -47.86
CA SER A 5 -9.96 -4.13 -46.42
C SER A 5 -8.51 -3.81 -46.06
N ASP A 6 -8.26 -2.58 -45.61
CA ASP A 6 -7.01 -2.20 -44.95
C ASP A 6 -6.85 -3.03 -43.66
N ILE A 7 -5.92 -3.98 -43.69
CA ILE A 7 -5.55 -4.80 -42.55
C ILE A 7 -4.64 -3.94 -41.67
N HIS A 8 -5.20 -3.35 -40.61
CA HIS A 8 -4.42 -2.67 -39.58
C HIS A 8 -3.33 -3.61 -39.02
N PRO A 9 -2.04 -3.25 -39.06
CA PRO A 9 -1.00 -4.08 -38.48
C PRO A 9 -1.19 -4.11 -36.96
N ARG A 10 -1.41 -5.31 -36.42
CA ARG A 10 -1.46 -5.57 -34.98
C ARG A 10 -0.05 -5.29 -34.43
N HIS A 11 0.18 -4.09 -33.90
CA HIS A 11 1.40 -3.77 -33.18
C HIS A 11 1.55 -4.74 -32.01
N SER A 12 2.38 -5.76 -32.20
CA SER A 12 2.69 -6.77 -31.21
C SER A 12 3.36 -6.09 -30.02
N ALA A 13 2.84 -6.35 -28.81
CA ALA A 13 3.45 -5.87 -27.54
C ALA A 13 4.95 -6.20 -27.46
N TRP A 14 5.36 -7.28 -28.13
CA TRP A 14 6.73 -7.75 -28.26
C TRP A 14 7.64 -6.80 -29.08
N GLN A 15 7.11 -6.18 -30.14
CA GLN A 15 7.87 -5.21 -30.95
C GLN A 15 8.07 -3.90 -30.20
N LYS A 16 7.05 -3.46 -29.42
CA LYS A 16 7.18 -2.30 -28.54
C LYS A 16 8.20 -2.55 -27.43
N LEU A 17 8.16 -3.72 -26.79
CA LEU A 17 9.11 -4.10 -25.73
C LEU A 17 10.56 -4.06 -26.24
N ARG A 18 10.81 -4.62 -27.43
CA ARG A 18 12.14 -4.65 -28.05
C ARG A 18 12.63 -3.26 -28.47
N HIS A 19 11.72 -2.40 -28.94
CA HIS A 19 12.06 -1.02 -29.31
C HIS A 19 12.36 -0.16 -28.07
N THR A 20 11.58 -0.30 -26.99
CA THR A 20 11.84 0.42 -25.72
C THR A 20 13.16 -0.02 -25.10
N LEU A 21 13.48 -1.32 -25.10
CA LEU A 21 14.77 -1.84 -24.65
C LEU A 21 15.96 -1.29 -25.46
N SER A 22 15.78 -1.07 -26.78
CA SER A 22 16.81 -0.48 -27.63
C SER A 22 16.98 1.03 -27.41
N ILE A 23 15.93 1.78 -27.05
CA ILE A 23 16.05 3.22 -26.75
C ILE A 23 16.74 3.44 -25.40
N ILE A 24 16.43 2.58 -24.42
CA ILE A 24 17.01 2.63 -23.07
C ILE A 24 18.55 2.55 -23.13
N SER A 25 19.13 1.84 -24.09
CA SER A 25 20.59 1.64 -24.18
C SER A 25 21.36 2.78 -24.85
N HIS A 26 20.71 3.78 -25.46
CA HIS A 26 21.41 4.85 -26.19
C HIS A 26 21.71 6.08 -25.32
N GLU A 27 21.02 6.26 -24.20
CA GLU A 27 21.28 7.33 -23.24
C GLU A 27 21.69 6.74 -21.89
N PRO A 28 22.89 7.07 -21.35
CA PRO A 28 23.35 6.50 -20.07
C PRO A 28 22.40 6.82 -18.90
N ALA A 29 21.63 7.90 -19.00
CA ALA A 29 20.61 8.26 -18.03
C ALA A 29 19.43 7.26 -17.98
N ASN A 30 18.99 6.73 -19.12
CA ASN A 30 17.87 5.79 -19.18
C ASN A 30 18.25 4.42 -18.63
N LEU A 31 19.51 4.00 -18.79
CA LEU A 31 20.05 2.80 -18.14
C LEU A 31 20.02 2.93 -16.62
N LEU A 32 20.46 4.08 -16.08
CA LEU A 32 20.39 4.36 -14.64
C LEU A 32 18.94 4.37 -14.14
N ALA A 33 18.01 4.96 -14.90
CA ALA A 33 16.60 4.98 -14.54
C ALA A 33 16.00 3.57 -14.45
N VAL A 34 16.27 2.70 -15.43
CA VAL A 34 15.78 1.32 -15.42
C VAL A 34 16.40 0.49 -14.30
N LEU A 35 17.70 0.67 -14.05
CA LEU A 35 18.39 0.03 -12.93
C LEU A 35 17.77 0.45 -11.59
N LEU A 36 17.60 1.75 -11.37
CA LEU A 36 17.00 2.28 -10.13
C LEU A 36 15.54 1.82 -9.97
N LEU A 37 14.76 1.81 -11.05
CA LEU A 37 13.40 1.28 -11.03
C LEU A 37 13.38 -0.21 -10.66
N GLY A 38 14.27 -1.02 -11.24
CA GLY A 38 14.42 -2.44 -10.90
C GLY A 38 14.82 -2.64 -9.44
N LEU A 39 15.80 -1.87 -8.96
CA LEU A 39 16.28 -1.90 -7.59
C LEU A 39 15.18 -1.52 -6.58
N PHE A 40 14.49 -0.41 -6.79
CA PHE A 40 13.40 0.02 -5.90
C PHE A 40 12.22 -0.94 -5.96
N SER A 41 11.86 -1.43 -7.15
CA SER A 41 10.82 -2.46 -7.26
C SER A 41 11.22 -3.70 -6.48
N TRP A 42 12.46 -4.16 -6.58
CA TRP A 42 12.96 -5.31 -5.82
C TRP A 42 12.89 -5.07 -4.31
N ILE A 43 13.37 -3.92 -3.82
CA ILE A 43 13.37 -3.61 -2.38
C ILE A 43 11.94 -3.52 -1.82
N ILE A 44 11.00 -2.95 -2.57
CA ILE A 44 9.61 -2.79 -2.13
C ILE A 44 8.86 -4.13 -2.19
N LEU A 45 9.04 -4.89 -3.27
CA LEU A 45 8.29 -6.13 -3.50
C LEU A 45 8.85 -7.32 -2.73
N ALA A 46 10.16 -7.41 -2.50
CA ALA A 46 10.79 -8.52 -1.79
C ALA A 46 10.15 -8.84 -0.42
N PRO A 47 9.92 -7.88 0.50
CA PRO A 47 9.26 -8.17 1.77
C PRO A 47 7.79 -8.59 1.59
N VAL A 48 7.08 -8.01 0.61
CA VAL A 48 5.69 -8.37 0.31
C VAL A 48 5.61 -9.82 -0.16
N ILE A 49 6.47 -10.20 -1.12
CA ILE A 49 6.56 -11.57 -1.63
C ILE A 49 6.94 -12.52 -0.49
N SER A 50 7.90 -12.15 0.37
CA SER A 50 8.29 -12.95 1.53
C SER A 50 7.11 -13.22 2.47
N VAL A 51 6.34 -12.18 2.83
CA VAL A 51 5.16 -12.33 3.69
C VAL A 51 4.09 -13.23 3.04
N LEU A 52 3.86 -13.08 1.74
CA LEU A 52 2.91 -13.93 1.00
C LEU A 52 3.37 -15.39 0.92
N LEU A 53 4.68 -15.62 0.71
CA LEU A 53 5.26 -16.96 0.73
C LEU A 53 5.17 -17.58 2.12
N ASN A 54 5.44 -16.83 3.20
CA ASN A 54 5.32 -17.32 4.57
C ASN A 54 3.88 -17.73 4.94
N ALA A 55 2.86 -17.17 4.28
CA ALA A 55 1.48 -17.60 4.47
C ALA A 55 1.18 -18.98 3.84
N LEU A 56 1.98 -19.40 2.86
CA LEU A 56 1.79 -20.62 2.08
C LEU A 56 2.86 -21.69 2.33
N LEU A 57 3.98 -21.36 2.96
CA LEU A 57 5.08 -22.28 3.23
C LEU A 57 5.12 -22.62 4.72
N VAL A 58 5.38 -23.89 5.04
CA VAL A 58 5.58 -24.32 6.43
C VAL A 58 6.82 -23.61 6.98
N GLN A 59 6.61 -22.90 8.10
CA GLN A 59 7.65 -22.14 8.77
C GLN A 59 8.41 -23.02 9.77
N SER A 60 9.68 -22.71 10.02
CA SER A 60 10.51 -23.40 11.00
C SER A 60 9.82 -23.45 12.36
N GLY A 61 9.64 -24.66 12.91
CA GLY A 61 8.98 -24.87 14.21
C GLY A 61 7.49 -25.26 14.16
N ASP A 62 6.85 -25.17 12.99
CA ASP A 62 5.44 -25.58 12.80
C ASP A 62 5.25 -26.96 12.15
N GLU A 63 6.33 -27.71 12.01
CA GLU A 63 6.33 -29.07 11.44
C GLU A 63 5.40 -30.01 12.22
N GLY A 64 5.39 -29.89 13.56
CA GLY A 64 4.49 -30.68 14.41
C GLY A 64 3.00 -30.35 14.28
N ARG A 65 2.66 -29.15 13.78
CA ARG A 65 1.27 -28.70 13.61
C ARG A 65 0.73 -29.01 12.22
N THR A 66 1.60 -28.97 11.22
CA THR A 66 1.26 -29.15 9.80
C THR A 66 1.50 -30.58 9.32
N GLY A 67 2.37 -31.34 10.02
CA GLY A 67 2.78 -32.68 9.62
C GLY A 67 3.66 -32.71 8.37
N ALA A 68 4.14 -31.53 7.91
CA ALA A 68 4.99 -31.39 6.74
C ALA A 68 6.29 -30.68 7.12
N THR A 69 7.35 -30.93 6.36
CA THR A 69 8.68 -30.35 6.58
C THR A 69 8.69 -28.87 6.21
N GLU A 70 9.62 -28.12 6.80
CA GLU A 70 9.87 -26.71 6.46
C GLU A 70 9.97 -26.49 4.93
N GLY A 71 9.39 -25.39 4.45
CA GLY A 71 9.42 -25.02 3.02
C GLY A 71 8.42 -25.78 2.14
N THR A 72 7.63 -26.69 2.71
CA THR A 72 6.53 -27.35 1.99
C THR A 72 5.34 -26.41 1.84
N PHE A 73 4.67 -26.45 0.70
CA PHE A 73 3.41 -25.73 0.52
C PHE A 73 2.32 -26.25 1.46
N THR A 74 1.63 -25.34 2.12
CA THR A 74 0.54 -25.62 3.05
C THR A 74 -0.57 -24.57 2.95
N ALA A 75 -1.82 -25.02 3.04
CA ALA A 75 -2.98 -24.15 3.20
C ALA A 75 -3.35 -23.95 4.68
N TYR A 76 -2.58 -24.53 5.61
CA TYR A 76 -2.89 -24.59 7.03
C TYR A 76 -3.13 -23.20 7.65
N TYR A 77 -2.23 -22.25 7.44
CA TYR A 77 -2.33 -20.92 8.04
C TYR A 77 -3.52 -20.12 7.51
N LEU A 78 -3.79 -20.19 6.20
CA LEU A 78 -4.97 -19.56 5.59
C LEU A 78 -6.26 -20.15 6.16
N LEU A 79 -6.41 -21.48 6.11
CA LEU A 79 -7.62 -22.14 6.62
C LEU A 79 -7.80 -21.89 8.12
N ARG A 80 -6.71 -21.93 8.89
CA ARG A 80 -6.73 -21.60 10.32
C ARG A 80 -7.20 -20.17 10.59
N THR A 81 -6.74 -19.22 9.79
CA THR A 81 -7.05 -17.80 9.97
C THR A 81 -8.46 -17.47 9.48
N LEU A 82 -8.93 -18.11 8.40
CA LEU A 82 -10.21 -17.80 7.75
C LEU A 82 -11.42 -18.59 8.29
N SER A 83 -11.27 -19.88 8.59
CA SER A 83 -12.40 -20.79 8.86
C SER A 83 -12.33 -21.60 10.16
N SER A 84 -11.27 -21.47 10.96
CA SER A 84 -11.17 -22.22 12.22
C SER A 84 -11.94 -21.55 13.36
N ARG A 85 -12.09 -22.27 14.48
CA ARG A 85 -12.67 -21.72 15.72
C ARG A 85 -11.90 -20.50 16.26
N MET A 86 -10.64 -20.33 15.88
CA MET A 86 -9.81 -19.19 16.27
C MET A 86 -9.89 -18.03 15.27
N SER A 87 -10.60 -18.16 14.14
CA SER A 87 -10.70 -17.11 13.13
C SER A 87 -11.26 -15.80 13.67
N ASP A 88 -12.17 -15.86 14.64
CA ASP A 88 -12.71 -14.66 15.29
C ASP A 88 -11.62 -13.86 16.01
N LEU A 89 -10.69 -14.54 16.68
CA LEU A 89 -9.58 -13.91 17.39
C LEU A 89 -8.45 -13.49 16.45
N LEU A 90 -8.18 -14.28 15.41
CA LEU A 90 -7.04 -14.06 14.50
C LEU A 90 -7.33 -13.04 13.40
N LEU A 91 -8.56 -12.99 12.89
CA LEU A 91 -8.93 -12.15 11.74
C LEU A 91 -10.13 -11.27 12.05
N TRP A 92 -11.30 -11.84 12.35
CA TRP A 92 -12.55 -11.06 12.26
C TRP A 92 -12.65 -9.94 13.30
N THR A 93 -12.33 -10.21 14.56
CA THR A 93 -12.33 -9.20 15.63
C THR A 93 -11.32 -8.07 15.35
N PRO A 94 -10.02 -8.35 15.13
CA PRO A 94 -9.06 -7.28 14.83
C PRO A 94 -9.36 -6.56 13.51
N LEU A 95 -9.88 -7.24 12.49
CA LEU A 95 -10.27 -6.63 11.22
C LEU A 95 -11.44 -5.66 11.42
N LEU A 96 -12.48 -6.05 12.14
CA LEU A 96 -13.62 -5.18 12.40
C LEU A 96 -13.22 -3.99 13.29
N ASN A 97 -12.36 -4.20 14.29
CA ASN A 97 -11.84 -3.12 15.12
C ASN A 97 -11.04 -2.11 14.29
N THR A 98 -10.14 -2.58 13.43
CA THR A 98 -9.34 -1.70 12.56
C THR A 98 -10.20 -0.97 11.53
N LEU A 99 -11.18 -1.65 10.91
CA LEU A 99 -12.14 -1.03 10.01
C LEU A 99 -12.99 0.02 10.71
N ALA A 100 -13.53 -0.28 11.89
CA ALA A 100 -14.33 0.65 12.66
C ALA A 100 -13.53 1.92 12.99
N VAL A 101 -12.31 1.76 13.52
CA VAL A 101 -11.41 2.88 13.85
C VAL A 101 -11.00 3.66 12.59
N ALA A 102 -10.65 2.98 11.49
CA ALA A 102 -10.26 3.65 10.25
C ALA A 102 -11.43 4.45 9.66
N LEU A 103 -12.62 3.87 9.58
CA LEU A 103 -13.81 4.54 9.05
C LEU A 103 -14.25 5.70 9.93
N SER A 104 -14.27 5.54 11.26
CA SER A 104 -14.60 6.63 12.17
C SER A 104 -13.59 7.77 12.07
N THR A 105 -12.29 7.44 12.00
CA THR A 105 -11.22 8.43 11.87
C THR A 105 -11.35 9.19 10.55
N VAL A 106 -11.52 8.49 9.43
CA VAL A 106 -11.71 9.13 8.11
C VAL A 106 -12.95 10.03 8.10
N ALA A 107 -14.08 9.56 8.63
CA ALA A 107 -15.30 10.36 8.69
C ALA A 107 -15.10 11.64 9.50
N ILE A 108 -14.53 11.54 10.70
CA ILE A 108 -14.26 12.71 11.57
C ILE A 108 -13.24 13.65 10.89
N SER A 109 -12.15 13.11 10.33
CA SER A 109 -11.13 13.89 9.64
C SER A 109 -11.69 14.62 8.42
N LEU A 110 -12.60 14.00 7.65
CA LEU A 110 -13.27 14.65 6.53
C LEU A 110 -14.16 15.78 7.00
N VAL A 111 -15.01 15.55 8.01
CA VAL A 111 -15.89 16.60 8.54
C VAL A 111 -15.07 17.79 9.04
N VAL A 112 -14.07 17.53 9.89
CA VAL A 112 -13.21 18.59 10.43
C VAL A 112 -12.41 19.27 9.32
N GLY A 113 -11.78 18.50 8.43
CA GLY A 113 -10.98 19.02 7.33
C GLY A 113 -11.79 19.88 6.35
N ILE A 114 -13.00 19.45 5.99
CA ILE A 114 -13.91 20.20 5.11
C ILE A 114 -14.34 21.50 5.78
N VAL A 115 -14.74 21.45 7.06
CA VAL A 115 -15.15 22.65 7.80
C VAL A 115 -14.00 23.66 7.88
N LEU A 116 -12.80 23.21 8.26
CA LEU A 116 -11.62 24.08 8.37
C LEU A 116 -11.19 24.63 7.00
N ALA A 117 -11.24 23.83 5.94
CA ALA A 117 -10.91 24.27 4.58
C ALA A 117 -11.93 25.30 4.05
N TRP A 118 -13.23 25.09 4.30
CA TRP A 118 -14.26 26.06 3.95
C TRP A 118 -14.07 27.36 4.72
N LEU A 119 -13.81 27.27 6.02
CA LEU A 119 -13.60 28.41 6.90
C LEU A 119 -12.43 29.27 6.41
N VAL A 120 -11.27 28.68 6.16
CA VAL A 120 -10.08 29.40 5.68
C VAL A 120 -10.28 30.02 4.29
N ASN A 121 -10.97 29.33 3.37
CA ASN A 121 -11.03 29.76 1.97
C ASN A 121 -12.25 30.59 1.60
N ARG A 122 -13.35 30.49 2.35
CA ARG A 122 -14.63 31.13 2.02
C ARG A 122 -15.08 32.20 3.01
N THR A 123 -14.42 32.35 4.15
CA THR A 123 -14.75 33.38 5.14
C THR A 123 -13.58 34.32 5.39
N ASP A 124 -13.88 35.58 5.71
CA ASP A 124 -12.85 36.60 5.98
C ASP A 124 -12.48 36.61 7.46
N ILE A 125 -11.61 35.66 7.85
CA ILE A 125 -11.18 35.49 9.24
C ILE A 125 -9.92 36.29 9.52
N ALA A 126 -9.97 37.06 10.61
CA ALA A 126 -8.80 37.75 11.14
C ALA A 126 -7.70 36.73 11.49
N GLY A 127 -6.49 36.93 10.95
CA GLY A 127 -5.35 36.04 11.22
C GLY A 127 -5.31 34.75 10.38
N ARG A 128 -6.07 34.67 9.27
CA ARG A 128 -6.09 33.51 8.33
C ARG A 128 -4.71 32.88 8.06
N LYS A 129 -3.67 33.70 7.85
CA LYS A 129 -2.31 33.22 7.55
C LYS A 129 -1.70 32.43 8.70
N TRP A 130 -1.89 32.87 9.94
CA TRP A 130 -1.41 32.15 11.13
C TRP A 130 -2.18 30.85 11.34
N PHE A 131 -3.50 30.88 11.16
CA PHE A 131 -4.34 29.70 11.27
C PHE A 131 -3.97 28.62 10.24
N ALA A 132 -3.76 29.02 8.98
CA ALA A 132 -3.30 28.13 7.92
C ALA A 132 -1.93 27.50 8.22
N THR A 133 -0.99 28.24 8.83
CA THR A 133 0.29 27.69 9.27
C THR A 133 0.10 26.68 10.40
N LEU A 134 -0.76 26.95 11.37
CA LEU A 134 -1.02 26.06 12.51
C LEU A 134 -1.58 24.70 12.05
N LEU A 135 -2.40 24.68 11.00
CA LEU A 135 -2.91 23.47 10.36
C LEU A 135 -1.81 22.55 9.81
N ILE A 136 -0.64 23.09 9.47
CA ILE A 136 0.49 22.31 8.93
C ILE A 136 1.35 21.72 10.06
N VAL A 137 1.39 22.37 11.23
CA VAL A 137 2.24 21.97 12.37
C VAL A 137 2.08 20.49 12.75
N PRO A 138 0.86 19.92 12.83
CA PRO A 138 0.70 18.50 13.17
C PRO A 138 1.39 17.56 12.20
N PHE A 139 1.52 17.91 10.91
CA PHE A 139 2.21 17.09 9.91
C PHE A 139 3.73 17.08 10.06
N MET A 140 4.29 18.09 10.75
CA MET A 140 5.72 18.19 11.00
C MET A 140 6.13 17.47 12.28
N LEU A 141 5.19 17.20 13.18
CA LEU A 141 5.46 16.51 14.43
C LEU A 141 5.67 15.01 14.18
N PRO A 142 6.71 14.40 14.75
CA PRO A 142 6.95 12.98 14.61
C PRO A 142 5.88 12.17 15.35
N SER A 143 5.60 10.95 14.91
CA SER A 143 4.53 10.11 15.51
C SER A 143 4.70 9.86 17.01
N TRP A 144 5.93 9.81 17.52
CA TRP A 144 6.21 9.58 18.93
C TRP A 144 5.79 10.74 19.85
N THR A 145 5.80 11.99 19.38
CA THR A 145 5.34 13.12 20.21
C THR A 145 3.84 13.07 20.42
N PHE A 146 3.07 12.66 19.41
CA PHE A 146 1.64 12.42 19.56
C PHE A 146 1.35 11.27 20.53
N ALA A 147 2.12 10.18 20.47
CA ALA A 147 1.98 9.06 21.39
C ALA A 147 2.22 9.48 22.85
N LEU A 148 3.27 10.27 23.11
CA LEU A 148 3.55 10.82 24.44
C LEU A 148 2.41 11.72 24.92
N ALA A 149 1.97 12.68 24.10
CA ALA A 149 0.88 13.57 24.45
C ALA A 149 -0.40 12.79 24.78
N TRP A 150 -0.74 11.78 23.98
CA TRP A 150 -1.90 10.92 24.24
C TRP A 150 -1.77 10.20 25.59
N SER A 151 -0.64 9.54 25.85
CA SER A 151 -0.39 8.82 27.11
C SER A 151 -0.39 9.69 28.36
N THR A 152 -0.18 11.00 28.21
CA THR A 152 -0.25 11.95 29.32
C THR A 152 -1.66 12.50 29.55
N LEU A 153 -2.50 12.51 28.51
CA LEU A 153 -3.85 13.09 28.55
C LEU A 153 -4.94 12.05 28.84
N PHE A 154 -4.69 10.78 28.49
CA PHE A 154 -5.62 9.65 28.61
C PHE A 154 -4.90 8.43 29.19
#